data_AF-A0A4P9YQ87-F1
#
_entry.id   AF-A0A4P9YQ87-F1
#
_cell.length_a   1.000
_cell.length_b   1.000
_cell.length_c   1.000
_cell.angle_alpha   90.00
_cell.angle_beta   90.00
_cell.angle_gamma   90.00
#
_symmetry.space_group_name_H-M   'P 1'
#
loop_
_entity.id
_entity.type
_entity.pdbx_description
1 polymer ?
#
loop_
_entity_poly.entity_id
_entity_poly.type
_entity_poly.pdbx_seq_one_letter_code
_entity_poly.pdbx_strand_id
1 'polypeptide(L)'
;MGLGKTVQSISFLAHLAEKHNIWGPFLIVAPASTLHNWQQEFTKFTPEFKYFNRLKWQCMVLDEAHAIKSSSSVRWKTLLNFNCRNRLLITGTPIQNSMQELWALLHFIMPTTLSRMQRIIVLWMIIS
;
A
#
# COMPACT_ATOMS: atom_id res chain seq x y z
N MET A 1 4.33 14.97 7.37
CA MET A 1 5.74 15.44 7.20
C MET A 1 6.18 15.10 5.78
N GLY A 2 6.46 16.13 4.97
CA GLY A 2 6.58 16.09 3.50
C GLY A 2 7.83 15.43 2.92
N LEU A 3 8.11 14.19 3.31
CA LEU A 3 9.22 13.37 2.80
C LEU A 3 8.97 12.79 1.39
N GLY A 4 7.86 13.14 0.73
CA GLY A 4 7.53 12.62 -0.60
C GLY A 4 7.21 11.11 -0.62
N LYS A 5 6.70 10.54 0.48
CA LYS A 5 6.26 9.13 0.55
C LYS A 5 5.28 8.76 -0.57
N THR A 6 4.39 9.69 -0.90
CA THR A 6 3.45 9.58 -2.02
C THR A 6 4.19 9.41 -3.34
N VAL A 7 5.11 10.32 -3.66
CA VAL A 7 5.97 10.25 -4.87
C VAL A 7 6.81 8.97 -4.90
N GLN A 8 7.42 8.58 -3.78
CA GLN A 8 8.18 7.33 -3.67
C GLN A 8 7.31 6.11 -3.96
N SER A 9 6.07 6.11 -3.47
CA SER A 9 5.12 5.04 -3.71
C SER A 9 4.68 5.01 -5.16
N ILE A 10 4.41 6.16 -5.77
CA ILE A 10 4.08 6.27 -7.20
C ILE A 10 5.26 5.78 -8.05
N SER A 11 6.48 6.19 -7.74
CA SER A 11 7.71 5.73 -8.41
C SER A 11 7.89 4.22 -8.30
N PHE A 12 7.63 3.65 -7.12
CA PHE A 12 7.66 2.21 -6.93
C PHE A 12 6.58 1.48 -7.73
N LEU A 13 5.35 2.01 -7.78
CA LEU A 13 4.28 1.46 -8.61
C LEU A 13 4.63 1.52 -10.11
N ALA A 14 5.16 2.65 -10.58
CA ALA A 14 5.61 2.82 -11.96
C ALA A 14 6.73 1.83 -12.30
N HIS A 15 7.70 1.66 -11.40
CA HIS A 15 8.76 0.67 -11.56
C HIS A 15 8.23 -0.77 -11.63
N LEU A 16 7.25 -1.12 -10.80
CA LEU A 16 6.59 -2.43 -10.87
C LEU A 16 5.82 -2.62 -12.17
N ALA A 17 5.15 -1.58 -12.66
CA ALA A 17 4.44 -1.60 -13.93
C ALA A 17 5.41 -1.85 -15.10
N GLU A 18 6.51 -1.10 -15.18
CA GLU A 18 7.49 -1.22 -16.27
C GLU A 18 8.32 -2.51 -16.21
N LYS A 19 8.88 -2.86 -15.04
CA LYS A 19 9.80 -4.01 -14.92
C LYS A 19 9.11 -5.34 -14.81
N HIS A 20 7.98 -5.39 -14.11
CA HIS A 20 7.25 -6.64 -13.87
C HIS A 20 6.00 -6.79 -14.75
N ASN A 21 5.74 -5.81 -15.64
CA ASN A 21 4.58 -5.77 -16.53
C ASN A 21 3.24 -5.83 -15.77
N ILE A 22 3.22 -5.30 -14.53
CA ILE A 22 2.06 -5.26 -13.63
C ILE A 22 1.36 -3.91 -13.82
N TRP A 23 0.69 -3.72 -14.96
CA TRP A 23 -0.06 -2.48 -15.27
C TRP A 23 -1.50 -2.48 -14.71
N GLY A 24 -1.88 -3.52 -13.98
CA GLY A 24 -3.28 -3.72 -13.57
C GLY A 24 -3.79 -2.71 -12.55
N PRO A 25 -5.08 -2.81 -12.19
CA PRO A 25 -5.71 -1.82 -11.30
C PRO A 25 -5.03 -1.78 -9.93
N PHE A 26 -4.60 -0.59 -9.54
CA PHE A 26 -4.04 -0.27 -8.23
C PHE A 26 -5.13 0.30 -7.33
N LEU A 27 -5.32 -0.30 -6.16
CA LEU A 27 -6.25 0.20 -5.15
C LEU A 27 -5.49 1.06 -4.14
N ILE A 28 -5.89 2.32 -3.99
CA ILE A 28 -5.24 3.24 -3.06
C ILE A 28 -6.22 3.56 -1.95
N VAL A 29 -5.80 3.24 -0.73
CA VAL A 29 -6.56 3.48 0.49
C VAL A 29 -5.79 4.52 1.29
N ALA A 30 -6.36 5.71 1.40
CA ALA A 30 -5.77 6.82 2.13
C ALA A 30 -6.88 7.61 2.85
N PRO A 31 -6.55 8.41 3.88
CA PRO A 31 -7.48 9.35 4.47
C PRO A 31 -8.11 10.27 3.42
N ALA A 32 -9.40 10.60 3.57
CA ALA A 32 -10.11 11.44 2.61
C ALA A 32 -9.43 12.80 2.35
N SER A 33 -8.73 13.33 3.37
CA SER A 33 -7.95 14.57 3.28
C SER A 33 -6.73 14.48 2.36
N THR A 34 -6.13 13.30 2.17
CA THR A 34 -4.92 13.13 1.33
C THR A 34 -5.24 12.65 -0.08
N LEU A 35 -6.49 12.22 -0.35
CA LEU A 35 -6.91 11.75 -1.68
C LEU A 35 -6.70 12.79 -2.78
N HIS A 36 -6.95 14.07 -2.48
CA HIS A 36 -6.74 15.14 -3.45
C HIS A 36 -5.25 15.26 -3.84
N ASN A 37 -4.35 15.14 -2.87
CA ASN A 37 -2.91 15.17 -3.12
C ASN A 37 -2.46 13.98 -3.98
N TRP A 38 -2.93 12.77 -3.65
CA TRP A 38 -2.67 11.58 -4.46
C TRP A 38 -3.12 11.78 -5.92
N GLN A 39 -4.32 12.30 -6.15
CA GLN A 39 -4.84 12.55 -7.49
C GLN A 39 -3.96 13.53 -8.29
N GLN A 40 -3.53 14.62 -7.66
CA GLN A 40 -2.62 15.59 -8.29
C GLN A 40 -1.29 14.94 -8.66
N GLU A 41 -0.71 14.14 -7.75
CA GLU A 41 0.57 13.47 -8.01
C GLU A 41 0.49 12.41 -9.10
N PHE A 42 -0.58 11.59 -9.16
CA PHE A 42 -0.77 10.64 -10.27
C PHE A 42 -0.90 11.35 -11.62
N THR A 43 -1.65 12.45 -11.66
CA THR A 43 -1.81 13.24 -12.89
C THR A 43 -0.48 13.85 -13.33
N LYS A 44 0.37 14.22 -12.36
CA LYS A 44 1.68 14.84 -12.62
C LYS A 44 2.75 13.84 -13.05
N PHE A 45 2.88 12.71 -12.34
CA PHE A 45 4.00 11.77 -12.53
C PHE A 45 3.67 10.59 -13.45
N THR A 46 2.39 10.21 -13.53
CA THR A 46 1.96 9.03 -14.29
C THR A 46 0.64 9.30 -15.02
N PRO A 47 0.57 10.28 -15.94
CA PRO A 47 -0.67 10.64 -16.64
C PRO A 47 -1.24 9.50 -17.49
N GLU A 48 -0.42 8.51 -17.86
CA GLU A 48 -0.83 7.36 -18.67
C GLU A 48 -1.66 6.32 -17.89
N PHE A 49 -1.66 6.37 -16.56
CA PHE A 49 -2.42 5.44 -15.74
C PHE A 49 -3.92 5.78 -15.83
N LYS A 50 -4.69 4.95 -16.54
CA LYS A 50 -6.14 5.09 -16.64
C LYS A 50 -6.85 4.51 -15.42
N TYR A 51 -7.86 5.22 -14.93
CA TYR A 51 -8.74 4.73 -13.87
C TYR A 51 -9.62 3.58 -14.40
N PHE A 52 -9.36 2.34 -13.96
CA PHE A 52 -10.18 1.18 -14.32
C PHE A 52 -11.18 0.86 -13.20
N ASN A 53 -12.45 0.66 -13.55
CA ASN A 53 -13.55 0.53 -12.59
C ASN A 53 -13.96 -0.92 -12.27
N ARG A 54 -13.45 -1.95 -12.98
CA ARG A 54 -13.98 -3.33 -12.88
C ARG A 54 -12.97 -4.45 -13.15
N LEU A 55 -11.83 -4.45 -12.47
CA LEU A 55 -10.83 -5.51 -12.61
C LEU A 55 -10.31 -5.99 -11.25
N LYS A 56 -9.84 -7.24 -11.19
CA LYS A 56 -9.22 -7.80 -9.99
C LYS A 56 -7.99 -6.96 -9.62
N TRP A 57 -7.97 -6.41 -8.40
CA TRP A 57 -6.89 -5.55 -7.90
C TRP A 57 -5.55 -6.29 -7.93
N GLN A 58 -4.55 -5.72 -8.62
CA GLN A 58 -3.22 -6.31 -8.64
C GLN A 58 -2.42 -5.88 -7.41
N CYS A 59 -2.48 -4.60 -7.05
CA CYS A 59 -1.78 -4.08 -5.89
C CYS A 59 -2.67 -3.16 -5.08
N MET A 60 -2.61 -3.29 -3.75
CA MET A 60 -3.27 -2.41 -2.79
C MET A 60 -2.19 -1.58 -2.10
N VAL A 61 -2.32 -0.26 -2.13
CA VAL A 61 -1.47 0.69 -1.43
C VAL A 61 -2.26 1.31 -0.30
N LEU A 62 -1.73 1.21 0.91
CA LEU A 62 -2.35 1.72 2.12
C LEU A 62 -1.48 2.82 2.69
N ASP A 63 -1.97 4.04 2.55
CA ASP A 63 -1.39 5.22 3.17
C ASP A 63 -1.84 5.33 4.62
N GLU A 64 -0.95 5.85 5.47
CA GLU A 64 -1.13 5.89 6.92
C GLU A 64 -1.54 4.52 7.52
N ALA A 65 -0.77 3.48 7.19
CA ALA A 65 -1.02 2.10 7.59
C ALA A 65 -1.19 1.89 9.11
N HIS A 66 -0.70 2.81 9.93
CA HIS A 66 -0.97 2.84 11.37
C HIS A 66 -2.48 2.91 11.70
N ALA A 67 -3.32 3.38 10.78
CA ALA A 67 -4.77 3.38 10.91
C ALA A 67 -5.37 1.96 10.99
N ILE A 68 -4.61 0.92 10.63
CA ILE A 68 -5.04 -0.48 10.54
C ILE A 68 -4.26 -1.38 11.51
N LYS A 69 -3.88 -0.83 12.65
CA LYS A 69 -3.05 -1.49 13.66
C LYS A 69 -3.76 -2.63 14.42
N SER A 70 -5.09 -2.69 14.38
CA SER A 70 -5.89 -3.68 15.12
C SER A 70 -6.52 -4.71 14.21
N SER A 71 -6.12 -5.98 14.35
CA SER A 71 -6.67 -7.14 13.62
C SER A 71 -8.14 -7.43 13.95
N SER A 72 -8.67 -6.91 15.06
CA SER A 72 -10.09 -7.03 15.42
C SER A 72 -11.00 -6.04 14.70
N SER A 73 -10.42 -4.98 14.11
CA SER A 73 -11.18 -3.91 13.46
C SER A 73 -11.95 -4.38 12.22
N VAL A 74 -13.17 -3.87 12.06
CA VAL A 74 -13.98 -4.09 10.84
C VAL A 74 -13.23 -3.63 9.60
N ARG A 75 -12.49 -2.51 9.67
CA ARG A 75 -11.68 -2.00 8.56
C ARG A 75 -10.62 -3.00 8.12
N TRP A 76 -9.91 -3.62 9.09
CA TRP A 76 -8.88 -4.62 8.80
C TRP A 76 -9.50 -5.86 8.15
N LYS A 77 -10.63 -6.36 8.67
CA LYS A 77 -11.33 -7.53 8.11
C LYS A 77 -11.85 -7.28 6.69
N THR A 78 -12.46 -6.12 6.46
CA THR A 78 -12.94 -5.73 5.13
C THR A 78 -11.77 -5.59 4.15
N LEU A 79 -10.65 -4.99 4.57
CA LEU A 79 -9.45 -4.86 3.74
C LEU A 79 -8.77 -6.21 3.46
N LEU A 80 -8.75 -7.12 4.43
CA LEU A 80 -8.22 -8.47 4.26
C LEU A 80 -9.01 -9.27 3.21
N ASN A 81 -10.33 -9.10 3.18
CA ASN A 81 -11.23 -9.78 2.24
C ASN A 81 -11.08 -9.31 0.77
N PHE A 82 -10.41 -8.19 0.50
CA PHE A 82 -10.11 -7.81 -0.88
C PHE A 82 -9.04 -8.72 -1.48
N ASN A 83 -9.37 -9.30 -2.64
CA ASN A 83 -8.44 -10.10 -3.41
C ASN A 83 -7.44 -9.19 -4.13
N CYS A 84 -6.24 -9.06 -3.56
CA CYS A 84 -5.12 -8.28 -4.09
C CYS A 84 -3.87 -9.15 -4.13
N ARG A 85 -3.12 -9.12 -5.24
CA ARG A 85 -1.90 -9.92 -5.39
C ARG A 85 -0.74 -9.35 -4.57
N ASN A 86 -0.65 -8.04 -4.45
CA ASN A 86 0.42 -7.33 -3.76
C ASN A 86 -0.18 -6.29 -2.80
N ARG A 87 0.46 -6.09 -1.65
CA ARG A 87 0.04 -5.12 -0.63
C ARG A 87 1.23 -4.29 -0.22
N LEU A 88 1.12 -2.98 -0.36
CA LEU A 88 2.11 -1.99 0.04
C LEU A 88 1.53 -1.17 1.19
N LEU A 89 2.24 -1.14 2.31
CA LEU A 89 1.88 -0.34 3.48
C LEU A 89 2.85 0.84 3.57
N ILE A 90 2.31 2.04 3.70
CA ILE A 90 3.05 3.29 3.85
C ILE A 90 2.63 3.86 5.20
N THR A 91 3.58 4.09 6.10
CA THR A 91 3.31 4.78 7.37
C THR A 91 4.41 5.80 7.62
N GLY A 92 4.01 6.99 8.07
CA GLY A 92 4.95 8.04 8.46
C GLY A 92 5.24 8.08 9.96
N THR A 93 4.51 7.30 10.75
CA THR A 93 4.66 7.23 12.19
C THR A 93 5.36 5.92 12.57
N PRO A 94 6.34 5.97 13.51
CA PRO A 94 6.92 4.75 14.03
C PRO A 94 5.81 3.93 14.68
N ILE A 95 5.65 2.69 14.21
CA ILE A 95 4.70 1.74 14.79
C ILE A 95 4.96 1.68 16.30
N GLN A 96 3.94 1.95 17.10
CA GLN A 96 4.06 1.85 18.55
C GLN A 96 4.42 0.39 18.86
N ASN A 97 5.53 0.19 19.58
CA ASN A 97 6.26 -1.06 19.86
C ASN A 97 5.47 -2.26 20.46
N SER A 98 4.15 -2.32 20.33
CA SER A 98 3.40 -3.52 20.68
C SER A 98 3.58 -4.58 19.59
N MET A 99 4.08 -5.75 19.99
CA MET A 99 4.30 -6.91 19.10
C MET A 99 3.03 -7.32 18.35
N GLN A 100 1.86 -7.03 18.92
CA GLN A 100 0.55 -7.26 18.34
C GLN A 100 0.29 -6.40 17.10
N GLU A 101 0.68 -5.13 17.09
CA GLU A 101 0.50 -4.23 15.93
C GLU A 101 1.42 -4.67 14.77
N LEU A 102 2.67 -5.01 15.07
CA LEU A 102 3.61 -5.54 14.07
C LEU A 102 3.09 -6.85 13.48
N TRP A 103 2.58 -7.76 14.32
CA TRP A 103 2.05 -9.04 13.87
C TRP A 103 0.78 -8.89 13.04
N ALA A 104 -0.10 -7.94 13.39
CA ALA A 104 -1.29 -7.62 12.60
C ALA A 104 -0.95 -7.08 11.21
N LEU A 105 0.09 -6.23 11.10
CA LEU A 105 0.57 -5.72 9.81
C LEU A 105 1.26 -6.81 9.00
N LEU A 106 2.08 -7.66 9.62
CA LEU A 106 2.74 -8.77 8.95
C LEU A 106 1.73 -9.77 8.39
N HIS A 107 0.74 -10.16 9.19
CA HIS A 107 -0.35 -11.05 8.76
C HIS A 107 -1.18 -10.40 7.64
N PHE A 108 -1.32 -9.07 7.66
CA PHE A 108 -2.01 -8.34 6.61
C PHE A 108 -1.24 -8.35 5.29
N ILE A 109 0.10 -8.25 5.31
CA ILE A 109 0.94 -8.36 4.11
C ILE A 109 0.94 -9.80 3.58
N MET A 110 0.98 -10.80 4.47
CA MET A 110 1.12 -12.22 4.09
C MET A 110 0.10 -13.11 4.81
N PRO A 111 -1.12 -13.29 4.25
CA PRO A 111 -2.09 -14.22 4.81
C PRO A 111 -1.78 -15.71 4.50
N THR A 112 -0.92 -15.99 3.52
CA THR A 112 -0.49 -17.36 3.14
C THR A 112 1.02 -17.42 2.96
N THR A 113 1.64 -18.52 3.38
CA THR A 113 3.08 -18.73 3.58
C THR A 113 3.99 -18.23 2.43
N LEU A 114 4.92 -17.35 2.82
CA LEU A 114 6.26 -17.05 2.26
C LEU A 114 6.50 -17.18 0.73
N SER A 115 6.51 -16.05 0.00
CA SER A 115 7.28 -15.89 -1.25
C SER A 115 8.19 -14.65 -1.18
N ARG A 116 9.43 -14.82 -1.63
CA ARG A 116 10.63 -14.20 -1.01
C ARG A 116 11.03 -12.81 -1.54
N MET A 117 10.39 -12.31 -2.60
CA MET A 117 11.03 -11.27 -3.43
C MET A 117 10.56 -9.82 -3.21
N GLN A 118 9.36 -9.59 -2.63
CA GLN A 118 8.88 -8.22 -2.30
C GLN A 118 9.15 -7.81 -0.84
N ARG A 119 9.90 -8.65 -0.10
CA ARG A 119 10.01 -8.58 1.37
C ARG A 119 10.88 -7.43 1.90
N ILE A 120 11.82 -6.91 1.09
CA ILE A 120 12.86 -5.98 1.57
C ILE A 120 12.41 -4.52 1.47
N ILE A 121 11.71 -4.13 0.40
CA ILE A 121 11.33 -2.74 0.16
C ILE A 121 10.23 -2.29 1.12
N VAL A 122 9.25 -3.16 1.39
CA VAL A 122 8.16 -2.87 2.33
C VAL A 122 8.69 -2.72 3.76
N LEU A 123 9.65 -3.54 4.18
CA LEU A 123 10.25 -3.42 5.52
C LEU A 123 11.06 -2.13 5.66
N TRP A 124 11.79 -1.73 4.62
CA TRP A 124 12.61 -0.52 4.65
C TRP A 124 11.76 0.76 4.75
N MET A 125 10.60 0.80 4.06
CA MET A 125 9.63 1.91 4.17
C MET A 125 8.88 1.96 5.51
N ILE A 126 8.81 0.86 6.26
CA ILE A 126 8.16 0.82 7.58
C ILE A 126 9.11 1.32 8.69
N ILE A 127 10.43 1.24 8.48
CA ILE A 127 11.45 1.50 9.52
C ILE A 127 12.16 2.87 9.32
N SER A 128 11.92 3.57 8.20
CA SER A 128 12.53 4.88 7.88
C SER A 128 11.68 6.08 8.26
#